data_AF-A0A535TQE1-F1
#
_entry.id   AF-A0A535TQE1-F1
#
_cell.length_a   1.000
_cell.length_b   1.000
_cell.length_c   1.000
_cell.angle_alpha   90.00
_cell.angle_beta   90.00
_cell.angle_gamma   90.00
#
_symmetry.space_group_name_H-M   'P 1'
#
loop_
_entity.id
_entity.type
_entity.pdbx_description
1 polymer ?
#
loop_
_entity_poly.entity_id
_entity_poly.type
_entity_poly.pdbx_seq_one_letter_code
_entity_poly.pdbx_strand_id
1 'polypeptide(L)'
;MALQTVCAESKEERILPLLSRQTRAQHARSTRIDNVPLLYAEMSGDELDQRIAAARAKLGERLVILGHHYQRDEIIKYADFRGDSFKLAQLAAARPQADYIVFCGVHFMAESADILSAPHQRVILPNPAAGCSMADMANIAEVEECWQMLHETLGDEAGIIPVTYMNSAANLKAFCGSNGGIVCTSSNAPAVIKWAFSQGKRVLFFPDEHLGRNTALKYGIAEEQMAVWNPKDPMSSIDAEEDRQKVDHLVVPKAPPCKAHALIDGSKDLLLAQVLDKKHDFPQPTGG
;
A
#
# COMPACT_ATOMS: atom_id res chain seq x y z
N MET A 1 -11.73 16.98 -20.02
CA MET A 1 -10.97 16.10 -20.94
C MET A 1 -10.40 14.98 -20.07
N ALA A 2 -11.15 13.88 -19.92
CA ALA A 2 -10.78 12.78 -19.03
C ALA A 2 -9.74 11.90 -19.74
N LEU A 3 -8.55 11.79 -19.17
CA LEU A 3 -7.54 10.83 -19.61
C LEU A 3 -7.97 9.44 -19.11
N GLN A 4 -8.56 8.65 -20.00
CA GLN A 4 -8.64 7.20 -19.84
C GLN A 4 -7.23 6.64 -19.98
N THR A 5 -6.50 6.57 -18.86
CA THR A 5 -5.23 5.84 -18.82
C THR A 5 -5.57 4.36 -18.74
N VAL A 6 -5.23 3.60 -19.79
CA VAL A 6 -5.30 2.15 -19.79
C VAL A 6 -4.38 1.65 -18.67
N CYS A 7 -4.97 1.18 -17.57
CA CYS A 7 -4.25 0.57 -16.46
C CYS A 7 -3.67 -0.75 -16.98
N ALA A 8 -2.35 -0.84 -17.15
CA ALA A 8 -1.72 -2.10 -17.51
C ALA A 8 -1.84 -3.06 -16.32
N GLU A 9 -2.41 -4.25 -16.52
CA GLU A 9 -2.45 -5.30 -15.51
C GLU A 9 -1.02 -5.59 -14.99
N SER A 10 -0.82 -5.56 -13.68
CA SER A 10 0.40 -6.08 -13.05
C SER A 10 0.55 -7.54 -13.45
N LYS A 11 1.61 -7.86 -14.19
CA LYS A 11 1.92 -9.25 -14.54
C LYS A 11 2.97 -9.70 -13.55
N GLU A 12 2.67 -10.70 -12.72
CA GLU A 12 3.62 -11.33 -11.77
C GLU A 12 4.99 -11.65 -12.42
N GLU A 13 5.04 -11.84 -13.74
CA GLU A 13 6.25 -12.07 -14.54
C GLU A 13 7.20 -10.86 -14.66
N ARG A 14 6.77 -9.64 -14.29
CA ARG A 14 7.58 -8.40 -14.37
C ARG A 14 8.36 -8.11 -13.09
N ILE A 15 7.91 -8.67 -11.98
CA ILE A 15 8.76 -8.83 -10.80
C ILE A 15 9.64 -10.04 -11.12
N LEU A 16 10.95 -9.89 -11.08
CA LEU A 16 11.89 -11.01 -11.26
C LEU A 16 12.15 -11.65 -9.89
N PRO A 17 11.44 -12.71 -9.47
CA PRO A 17 12.04 -13.67 -8.56
C PRO A 17 13.00 -14.53 -9.38
N LEU A 18 14.20 -14.73 -8.88
CA LEU A 18 15.17 -15.69 -9.43
C LEU A 18 14.66 -17.15 -9.32
N LEU A 19 13.49 -17.54 -9.82
CA LEU A 19 13.00 -18.92 -9.67
C LEU A 19 12.12 -19.39 -10.84
N SER A 20 12.64 -20.32 -11.64
CA SER A 20 11.90 -21.06 -12.66
C SER A 20 11.14 -22.26 -12.06
N ARG A 21 10.19 -22.83 -12.82
CA ARG A 21 9.31 -23.95 -12.37
C ARG A 21 10.02 -25.18 -11.81
N GLN A 22 11.29 -25.43 -12.18
CA GLN A 22 12.06 -26.57 -11.67
C GLN A 22 12.46 -26.43 -10.19
N THR A 23 12.55 -25.21 -9.64
CA THR A 23 12.99 -24.98 -8.26
C THR A 23 11.90 -25.20 -7.21
N ARG A 24 10.63 -25.33 -7.63
CA ARG A 24 9.47 -25.60 -6.75
C ARG A 24 9.47 -27.01 -6.14
N ALA A 25 10.06 -28.01 -6.81
CA ALA A 25 10.02 -29.41 -6.34
C ALA A 25 11.10 -29.74 -5.29
N GLN A 26 12.20 -28.98 -5.23
CA GLN A 26 13.21 -29.11 -4.17
C GLN A 26 12.90 -28.27 -2.92
N HIS A 27 11.83 -27.45 -2.97
CA HIS A 27 11.46 -26.46 -1.96
C HIS A 27 10.78 -27.04 -0.71
N ALA A 28 10.50 -28.34 -0.68
CA ALA A 28 9.85 -29.00 0.46
C ALA A 28 10.87 -29.61 1.44
N ARG A 29 11.80 -28.79 1.96
CA ARG A 29 12.53 -29.04 3.23
C ARG A 29 13.47 -27.87 3.57
N SER A 30 13.02 -27.07 4.55
CA SER A 30 13.84 -26.33 5.52
C SER A 30 14.45 -24.96 5.16
N THR A 31 13.81 -23.93 5.72
CA THR A 31 14.35 -22.77 6.50
C THR A 31 15.15 -21.65 5.82
N ARG A 32 14.57 -20.44 5.94
CA ARG A 32 15.03 -19.06 5.61
C ARG A 32 14.94 -18.64 4.14
N ILE A 33 14.06 -17.66 3.90
CA ILE A 33 13.94 -16.88 2.65
C ILE A 33 15.05 -15.80 2.64
N ASP A 34 16.28 -16.18 2.96
CA ASP A 34 17.44 -15.28 3.07
C ASP A 34 18.61 -15.81 2.21
N ASN A 35 18.36 -16.13 0.94
CA ASN A 35 19.41 -16.64 0.05
C ASN A 35 20.14 -15.48 -0.64
N VAL A 36 20.82 -14.64 0.13
CA VAL A 36 21.90 -13.80 -0.42
C VAL A 36 23.07 -14.74 -0.74
N PRO A 37 23.56 -14.81 -1.99
CA PRO A 37 24.70 -15.65 -2.33
C PRO A 37 25.88 -15.43 -1.37
N LEU A 38 26.50 -16.52 -0.89
CA LEU A 38 27.60 -16.47 0.10
C LEU A 38 28.69 -15.46 -0.27
N LEU A 39 28.99 -15.36 -1.57
CA LEU A 39 29.92 -14.37 -2.11
C LEU A 39 29.64 -12.94 -1.62
N TYR A 40 28.36 -12.52 -1.56
CA TYR A 40 27.98 -11.19 -1.09
C TYR A 40 27.91 -11.10 0.43
N ALA A 41 27.58 -12.20 1.10
CA ALA A 41 27.49 -12.25 2.56
C ALA A 41 28.88 -12.18 3.23
N GLU A 42 29.91 -12.67 2.56
CA GLU A 42 31.29 -12.69 3.05
C GLU A 42 32.12 -11.46 2.63
N MET A 43 31.61 -10.64 1.70
CA MET A 43 32.26 -9.39 1.27
C MET A 43 32.28 -8.35 2.39
N SER A 44 33.39 -7.62 2.47
CA SER A 44 33.49 -6.43 3.30
C SER A 44 32.60 -5.29 2.77
N GLY A 45 32.26 -4.33 3.63
CA GLY A 45 31.48 -3.14 3.24
C GLY A 45 32.13 -2.35 2.10
N ASP A 46 33.46 -2.24 2.10
CA ASP A 46 34.21 -1.54 1.05
C ASP A 46 34.11 -2.26 -0.30
N GLU A 47 34.15 -3.59 -0.31
CA GLU A 47 33.97 -4.39 -1.53
C GLU A 47 32.54 -4.26 -2.09
N LEU A 48 31.54 -4.24 -1.21
CA LEU A 48 30.15 -3.99 -1.59
C LEU A 48 29.97 -2.59 -2.18
N ASP A 49 30.56 -1.57 -1.55
CA ASP A 49 30.54 -0.18 -2.03
C ASP A 49 31.15 -0.07 -3.44
N GLN A 50 32.34 -0.64 -3.64
CA GLN A 50 33.01 -0.65 -4.93
C GLN A 50 32.18 -1.36 -6.01
N ARG A 51 31.56 -2.48 -5.66
CA ARG A 51 30.75 -3.26 -6.60
C ARG A 51 29.46 -2.56 -6.99
N ILE A 52 28.78 -1.93 -6.02
CA ILE A 52 27.58 -1.12 -6.29
C ILE A 52 27.96 0.07 -7.17
N ALA A 53 29.06 0.78 -6.85
CA ALA A 53 29.55 1.89 -7.66
C ALA A 53 29.86 1.47 -9.11
N ALA A 54 30.54 0.33 -9.29
CA ALA A 54 30.83 -0.21 -10.61
C ALA A 54 29.56 -0.59 -11.40
N ALA A 55 28.57 -1.20 -10.73
CA ALA A 55 27.28 -1.52 -11.35
C ALA A 55 26.52 -0.26 -11.77
N ARG A 56 26.51 0.77 -10.92
CA ARG A 56 25.90 2.07 -11.21
C ARG A 56 26.58 2.77 -12.38
N ALA A 57 27.91 2.83 -12.40
CA ALA A 57 28.67 3.42 -13.50
C ALA A 57 28.40 2.70 -14.84
N LYS A 58 28.31 1.36 -14.81
CA LYS A 58 28.03 0.55 -16.00
C LYS A 58 26.61 0.76 -16.55
N LEU A 59 25.62 0.93 -15.67
CA LEU A 59 24.23 1.10 -16.07
C LEU A 59 23.87 2.56 -16.40
N GLY A 60 24.58 3.53 -15.80
CA GLY A 60 24.37 4.95 -16.04
C GLY A 60 22.90 5.35 -15.81
N GLU A 61 22.34 6.11 -16.75
CA GLU A 61 20.94 6.58 -16.67
C GLU A 61 19.89 5.47 -16.80
N ARG A 62 20.31 4.25 -17.18
CA ARG A 62 19.41 3.08 -17.28
C ARG A 62 19.04 2.51 -15.91
N LEU A 63 19.67 2.98 -14.83
CA LEU A 63 19.40 2.55 -13.46
C LEU A 63 18.92 3.74 -12.63
N VAL A 64 17.85 3.52 -11.86
CA VAL A 64 17.44 4.40 -10.76
C VAL A 64 17.25 3.58 -9.48
N ILE A 65 17.77 4.10 -8.36
CA ILE A 65 17.62 3.49 -7.03
C ILE A 65 16.71 4.37 -6.18
N LEU A 66 15.58 3.81 -5.74
CA LEU A 66 14.58 4.48 -4.91
C LEU A 66 14.69 4.00 -3.47
N GLY A 67 14.77 4.91 -2.50
CA GLY A 67 14.90 4.59 -1.08
C GLY A 67 13.76 5.15 -0.24
N HIS A 68 12.99 4.28 0.43
CA HIS A 68 11.98 4.73 1.39
C HIS A 68 12.63 5.31 2.66
N HIS A 69 12.00 6.28 3.31
CA HIS A 69 12.52 6.95 4.52
C HIS A 69 12.85 6.04 5.70
N TYR A 70 12.33 4.82 5.72
CA TYR A 70 12.59 3.84 6.79
C TYR A 70 13.78 2.90 6.51
N GLN A 71 14.46 3.09 5.37
CA GLN A 71 15.67 2.32 5.08
C GLN A 71 16.85 2.80 5.93
N ARG A 72 17.77 1.88 6.19
CA ARG A 72 19.00 2.16 6.93
C ARG A 72 19.93 3.06 6.10
N ASP A 73 20.74 3.88 6.76
CA ASP A 73 21.69 4.79 6.12
C ASP A 73 22.65 4.07 5.15
N GLU A 74 23.04 2.84 5.51
CA GLU A 74 23.88 1.97 4.68
C GLU A 74 23.27 1.63 3.32
N ILE A 75 21.93 1.66 3.20
CA ILE A 75 21.19 1.46 1.94
C ILE A 75 20.88 2.81 1.29
N ILE A 76 20.43 3.76 2.11
CA ILE A 76 19.97 5.08 1.68
C ILE A 76 21.06 5.93 1.04
N LYS A 77 22.34 5.68 1.38
CA LYS A 77 23.49 6.31 0.71
C LYS A 77 23.56 6.02 -0.80
N TYR A 78 22.96 4.93 -1.29
CA TYR A 78 22.92 4.62 -2.73
C TYR A 78 21.65 5.10 -3.43
N ALA A 79 20.64 5.58 -2.71
CA ALA A 79 19.37 6.00 -3.31
C ALA A 79 19.54 7.31 -4.09
N ASP A 80 19.04 7.34 -5.33
CA ASP A 80 18.93 8.55 -6.15
C ASP A 80 17.81 9.46 -5.66
N PHE A 81 16.73 8.85 -5.18
CA PHE A 81 15.58 9.54 -4.61
C PHE A 81 15.18 8.94 -3.28
N ARG A 82 14.77 9.82 -2.37
CA ARG A 82 14.23 9.49 -1.06
C ARG A 82 12.83 10.06 -0.94
N GLY A 83 11.88 9.27 -0.44
CA GLY A 83 10.49 9.70 -0.38
C GLY A 83 9.57 8.72 0.33
N ASP A 84 8.30 9.10 0.41
CA ASP A 84 7.19 8.20 0.71
C ASP A 84 6.84 7.30 -0.48
N SER A 85 6.01 6.29 -0.25
CA SER A 85 5.62 5.27 -1.24
C SER A 85 5.08 5.85 -2.55
N PHE A 86 4.17 6.82 -2.47
CA PHE A 86 3.48 7.35 -3.65
C PHE A 86 4.40 8.26 -4.46
N LYS A 87 5.15 9.13 -3.78
CA LYS A 87 6.13 9.99 -4.42
C LYS A 87 7.20 9.19 -5.14
N LEU A 88 7.70 8.11 -4.53
CA LEU A 88 8.69 7.23 -5.15
C LEU A 88 8.13 6.53 -6.39
N ALA A 89 6.88 6.06 -6.36
CA ALA A 89 6.25 5.45 -7.53
C ALA A 89 6.09 6.45 -8.71
N GLN A 90 5.71 7.69 -8.42
CA GLN A 90 5.67 8.77 -9.42
C GLN A 90 7.06 9.11 -9.99
N LEU A 91 8.08 9.14 -9.13
CA LEU A 91 9.46 9.41 -9.55
C LEU A 91 10.01 8.30 -10.45
N ALA A 92 9.62 7.05 -10.20
CA ALA A 92 9.97 5.92 -11.06
C ALA A 92 9.39 6.09 -12.48
N ALA A 93 8.10 6.41 -12.57
CA ALA A 93 7.39 6.64 -13.82
C ALA A 93 7.92 7.87 -14.59
N ALA A 94 8.39 8.89 -13.89
CA ALA A 94 8.96 10.11 -14.48
C ALA A 94 10.39 9.92 -15.05
N ARG A 95 10.90 8.68 -15.13
CA ARG A 95 12.25 8.34 -15.60
C ARG A 95 12.20 7.36 -16.78
N PRO A 96 11.68 7.77 -17.96
CA PRO A 96 11.52 6.87 -19.11
C PRO A 96 12.82 6.27 -19.63
N GLN A 97 13.97 6.89 -19.35
CA GLN A 97 15.30 6.41 -19.71
C GLN A 97 15.82 5.25 -18.83
N ALA A 98 15.20 5.02 -17.66
CA ALA A 98 15.61 3.97 -16.75
C ALA A 98 15.00 2.63 -17.17
N ASP A 99 15.84 1.64 -17.47
CA ASP A 99 15.42 0.26 -17.72
C ASP A 99 15.22 -0.51 -16.40
N TYR A 100 15.95 -0.12 -15.35
CA TYR A 100 15.99 -0.81 -14.07
C TYR A 100 15.68 0.16 -12.93
N ILE A 101 14.66 -0.18 -12.16
CA ILE A 101 14.23 0.55 -10.97
C ILE A 101 14.47 -0.35 -9.77
N VAL A 102 15.51 -0.07 -8.98
CA VAL A 102 15.75 -0.81 -7.73
C VAL A 102 14.98 -0.11 -6.61
N PHE A 103 13.97 -0.78 -6.08
CA PHE A 103 13.10 -0.24 -5.04
C PHE A 103 13.55 -0.76 -3.65
N CYS A 104 14.29 0.06 -2.92
CA CYS A 104 14.68 -0.19 -1.54
C CYS A 104 13.51 0.14 -0.60
N GLY A 105 12.56 -0.78 -0.50
CA GLY A 105 11.33 -0.65 0.28
C GLY A 105 10.73 -2.01 0.60
N VAL A 106 9.40 -2.10 0.58
CA VAL A 106 8.63 -3.32 0.82
C VAL A 106 7.77 -3.66 -0.41
N HIS A 107 7.21 -4.87 -0.43
CA HIS A 107 6.54 -5.46 -1.60
C HIS A 107 5.50 -4.55 -2.27
N PHE A 108 4.51 -4.06 -1.51
CA PHE A 108 3.43 -3.24 -2.08
C PHE A 108 3.94 -1.92 -2.69
N MET A 109 5.06 -1.38 -2.19
CA MET A 109 5.63 -0.15 -2.72
C MET A 109 6.28 -0.41 -4.09
N ALA A 110 7.01 -1.53 -4.21
CA ALA A 110 7.60 -1.96 -5.47
C ALA A 110 6.52 -2.30 -6.51
N GLU A 111 5.44 -2.99 -6.12
CA GLU A 111 4.29 -3.24 -7.00
C GLU A 111 3.67 -1.94 -7.50
N SER A 112 3.53 -0.95 -6.63
CA SER A 112 2.97 0.35 -7.00
C SER A 112 3.85 1.10 -8.00
N ALA A 113 5.18 1.01 -7.85
CA ALA A 113 6.11 1.52 -8.85
C ALA A 113 5.99 0.77 -10.17
N ASP A 114 5.84 -0.57 -10.15
CA ASP A 114 5.70 -1.40 -11.36
C ASP A 114 4.43 -1.05 -12.14
N ILE A 115 3.29 -0.87 -11.43
CA ILE A 115 2.01 -0.46 -12.03
C ILE A 115 2.12 0.87 -12.78
N LEU A 116 2.88 1.83 -12.24
CA LEU A 116 3.04 3.16 -12.86
C LEU A 116 4.17 3.25 -13.89
N SER A 117 5.08 2.28 -13.91
CA SER A 117 6.24 2.30 -14.78
C SER A 117 5.90 1.89 -16.21
N ALA A 118 6.70 2.35 -17.17
CA ALA A 118 6.53 1.99 -18.57
C ALA A 118 6.88 0.50 -18.81
N PRO A 119 6.32 -0.15 -19.84
CA PRO A 119 6.46 -1.60 -20.03
C PRO A 119 7.90 -2.14 -20.16
N HIS A 120 8.86 -1.30 -20.58
CA HIS A 120 10.27 -1.69 -20.69
C HIS A 120 11.02 -1.62 -19.36
N GLN A 121 10.50 -0.86 -18.38
CA GLN A 121 11.13 -0.67 -17.09
C GLN A 121 10.88 -1.90 -16.21
N ARG A 122 11.93 -2.35 -15.52
CA ARG A 122 11.89 -3.49 -14.61
C ARG A 122 12.05 -3.00 -13.19
N VAL A 123 11.01 -3.22 -12.37
CA VAL A 123 11.08 -2.94 -10.94
C VAL A 123 11.66 -4.13 -10.20
N ILE A 124 12.71 -3.88 -9.41
CA ILE A 124 13.48 -4.88 -8.69
C ILE A 124 13.37 -4.58 -7.20
N LEU A 125 12.79 -5.52 -6.45
CA LEU A 125 12.79 -5.50 -4.99
C LEU A 125 13.99 -6.34 -4.49
N PRO A 126 15.02 -5.74 -3.87
CA PRO A 126 16.24 -6.47 -3.48
C PRO A 126 16.00 -7.65 -2.53
N ASN A 127 15.01 -7.52 -1.64
CA ASN A 127 14.60 -8.59 -0.74
C ASN A 127 13.11 -8.91 -0.95
N PRO A 128 12.77 -10.04 -1.60
CA PRO A 128 11.37 -10.40 -1.84
C PRO A 128 10.60 -10.69 -0.54
N ALA A 129 11.27 -10.98 0.57
CA ALA A 129 10.66 -11.16 1.88
C ALA A 129 10.39 -9.84 2.63
N ALA A 130 10.71 -8.69 2.03
CA ALA A 130 10.42 -7.37 2.61
C ALA A 130 8.90 -7.08 2.57
N GLY A 131 8.18 -7.62 3.55
CA GLY A 131 6.74 -7.43 3.72
C GLY A 131 6.39 -6.20 4.57
N CYS A 132 5.08 -5.94 4.69
CA CYS A 132 4.56 -4.93 5.58
C CYS A 132 3.33 -5.49 6.29
N SER A 133 3.40 -5.58 7.62
CA SER A 133 2.30 -6.10 8.44
C SER A 133 0.97 -5.35 8.23
N MET A 134 1.01 -4.11 7.76
CA MET A 134 -0.19 -3.36 7.40
C MET A 134 -0.80 -3.80 6.07
N ALA A 135 0.01 -4.09 5.07
CA ALA A 135 -0.50 -4.59 3.79
C ALA A 135 -1.12 -6.00 3.95
N ASP A 136 -0.63 -6.76 4.93
CA ASP A 136 -1.09 -8.11 5.27
C ASP A 136 -2.37 -8.12 6.15
N MET A 137 -2.91 -6.95 6.51
CA MET A 137 -4.13 -6.86 7.35
C MET A 137 -5.41 -7.27 6.63
N ALA A 138 -5.41 -7.23 5.29
CA ALA A 138 -6.51 -7.73 4.49
C ALA A 138 -5.94 -8.50 3.31
N ASN A 139 -6.62 -9.57 2.92
CA ASN A 139 -6.36 -10.24 1.67
C ASN A 139 -7.57 -10.16 0.73
N ILE A 140 -7.36 -10.47 -0.55
CA ILE A 140 -8.40 -10.34 -1.57
C ILE A 140 -9.62 -11.21 -1.28
N ALA A 141 -9.44 -12.43 -0.75
CA ALA A 141 -10.56 -13.32 -0.46
C ALA A 141 -11.45 -12.74 0.65
N GLU A 142 -10.86 -12.18 1.70
CA GLU A 142 -11.60 -11.50 2.78
C GLU A 142 -12.35 -10.27 2.27
N VAL A 143 -11.73 -9.47 1.39
CA VAL A 143 -12.37 -8.28 0.82
C VAL A 143 -13.52 -8.63 -0.12
N GLU A 144 -13.36 -9.67 -0.95
CA GLU A 144 -14.42 -10.17 -1.83
C GLU A 144 -15.59 -10.77 -1.04
N GLU A 145 -15.31 -11.52 0.02
CA GLU A 145 -16.33 -12.06 0.92
C GLU A 145 -17.11 -10.92 1.60
N CYS A 146 -16.41 -9.93 2.17
CA CYS A 146 -17.03 -8.74 2.76
C CYS A 146 -17.91 -8.01 1.75
N TRP A 147 -17.40 -7.80 0.54
CA TRP A 147 -18.13 -7.14 -0.54
C TRP A 147 -19.42 -7.87 -0.89
N GLN A 148 -19.35 -9.20 -1.07
CA GLN A 148 -20.52 -10.01 -1.38
C GLN A 148 -21.58 -9.92 -0.28
N MET A 149 -21.19 -10.08 1.00
CA MET A 149 -22.14 -9.99 2.11
C MET A 149 -22.80 -8.62 2.24
N LEU A 150 -22.05 -7.54 1.98
CA LEU A 150 -22.60 -6.19 1.99
C LEU A 150 -23.67 -6.02 0.90
N HIS A 151 -23.41 -6.55 -0.31
CA HIS A 151 -24.38 -6.55 -1.40
C HIS A 151 -25.61 -7.42 -1.12
N GLU A 152 -25.42 -8.59 -0.52
CA GLU A 152 -26.53 -9.47 -0.12
C GLU A 152 -27.41 -8.85 0.98
N THR A 153 -26.80 -8.12 1.91
CA THR A 153 -27.51 -7.50 3.05
C THR A 153 -28.18 -6.19 2.68
N LEU A 154 -27.50 -5.33 1.92
CA LEU A 154 -27.92 -3.95 1.65
C LEU A 154 -28.56 -3.77 0.26
N GLY A 155 -28.41 -4.77 -0.62
CA GLY A 155 -28.82 -4.74 -2.02
C GLY A 155 -27.82 -4.01 -2.93
N ASP A 156 -27.90 -4.28 -4.23
CA ASP A 156 -26.97 -3.72 -5.22
C ASP A 156 -27.02 -2.19 -5.37
N GLU A 157 -28.16 -1.59 -5.02
CA GLU A 157 -28.34 -0.14 -5.02
C GLU A 157 -27.82 0.55 -3.74
N ALA A 158 -27.11 -0.20 -2.88
CA ALA A 158 -26.51 0.32 -1.66
C ALA A 158 -25.44 1.41 -1.90
N GLY A 159 -24.91 1.50 -3.12
CA GLY A 159 -23.97 2.54 -3.54
C GLY A 159 -22.68 2.53 -2.74
N ILE A 160 -22.05 1.36 -2.63
CA ILE A 160 -20.81 1.14 -1.88
C ILE A 160 -19.62 1.49 -2.78
N ILE A 161 -18.72 2.35 -2.28
CA ILE A 161 -17.50 2.74 -2.97
C ILE A 161 -16.29 2.16 -2.22
N PRO A 162 -15.52 1.23 -2.81
CA PRO A 162 -14.35 0.68 -2.14
C PRO A 162 -13.18 1.65 -2.21
N VAL A 163 -12.55 1.92 -1.06
CA VAL A 163 -11.37 2.75 -0.92
C VAL A 163 -10.26 1.93 -0.28
N THR A 164 -9.13 1.79 -0.96
CA THR A 164 -7.98 1.08 -0.39
C THR A 164 -6.84 2.03 -0.06
N TYR A 165 -6.24 1.87 1.11
CA TYR A 165 -5.02 2.56 1.45
C TYR A 165 -3.85 2.03 0.60
N MET A 166 -2.92 2.92 0.22
CA MET A 166 -1.75 2.62 -0.60
C MET A 166 -0.93 1.46 -0.05
N ASN A 167 -0.90 1.28 1.27
CA ASN A 167 -0.26 0.16 1.95
C ASN A 167 -1.15 -1.10 1.89
N SER A 168 -1.38 -1.59 0.68
CA SER A 168 -2.19 -2.77 0.35
C SER A 168 -1.56 -3.53 -0.81
N ALA A 169 -1.89 -4.80 -1.01
CA ALA A 169 -1.41 -5.55 -2.18
C ALA A 169 -1.99 -5.03 -3.51
N ALA A 170 -1.31 -5.28 -4.63
CA ALA A 170 -1.76 -4.86 -5.95
C ALA A 170 -3.16 -5.40 -6.34
N ASN A 171 -3.50 -6.63 -5.93
CA ASN A 171 -4.81 -7.22 -6.18
C ASN A 171 -5.95 -6.47 -5.46
N LEU A 172 -5.72 -5.95 -4.26
CA LEU A 172 -6.66 -5.09 -3.53
C LEU A 172 -6.87 -3.74 -4.22
N LYS A 173 -5.81 -3.17 -4.80
CA LYS A 173 -5.91 -1.96 -5.64
C LYS A 173 -6.72 -2.23 -6.92
N ALA A 174 -6.48 -3.38 -7.56
CA ALA A 174 -7.23 -3.82 -8.73
C ALA A 174 -8.72 -4.01 -8.39
N PHE A 175 -9.03 -4.65 -7.26
CA PHE A 175 -10.40 -4.78 -6.76
C PHE A 175 -11.08 -3.42 -6.60
N CYS A 176 -10.41 -2.45 -5.95
CA CYS A 176 -10.91 -1.08 -5.85
C CYS A 176 -11.21 -0.48 -7.24
N GLY A 177 -10.24 -0.53 -8.16
CA GLY A 177 -10.40 0.05 -9.49
C GLY A 177 -11.54 -0.58 -10.29
N SER A 178 -11.67 -1.92 -10.25
CA SER A 178 -12.72 -2.68 -10.96
C SER A 178 -14.13 -2.40 -10.42
N ASN A 179 -14.25 -2.01 -9.15
CA ASN A 179 -15.53 -1.73 -8.50
C ASN A 179 -15.79 -0.20 -8.35
N GLY A 180 -15.21 0.63 -9.23
CA GLY A 180 -15.45 2.08 -9.25
C GLY A 180 -14.87 2.85 -8.06
N GLY A 181 -13.96 2.20 -7.33
CA GLY A 181 -13.28 2.72 -6.15
C GLY A 181 -11.98 3.48 -6.45
N ILE A 182 -11.20 3.71 -5.41
CA ILE A 182 -9.97 4.52 -5.50
C ILE A 182 -8.93 4.12 -4.44
N VAL A 183 -7.65 4.38 -4.74
CA VAL A 183 -6.53 4.22 -3.80
C VAL A 183 -6.25 5.55 -3.09
N CYS A 184 -6.06 5.54 -1.78
CA CYS A 184 -5.70 6.72 -0.99
C CYS A 184 -4.32 6.58 -0.32
N THR A 185 -3.75 7.69 0.12
CA THR A 185 -2.64 7.79 1.07
C THR A 185 -3.15 8.37 2.39
N SER A 186 -2.36 8.37 3.46
CA SER A 186 -2.76 9.03 4.71
C SER A 186 -2.98 10.54 4.51
N SER A 187 -2.17 11.17 3.66
CA SER A 187 -2.24 12.61 3.36
C SER A 187 -3.46 13.01 2.53
N ASN A 188 -3.98 12.14 1.66
CA ASN A 188 -5.15 12.46 0.82
C ASN A 188 -6.44 11.75 1.22
N ALA A 189 -6.41 10.87 2.23
CA ALA A 189 -7.58 10.13 2.72
C ALA A 189 -8.80 11.04 2.97
N PRO A 190 -8.68 12.23 3.58
CA PRO A 190 -9.81 13.15 3.73
C PRO A 190 -10.45 13.56 2.40
N ALA A 191 -9.65 13.89 1.39
CA ALA A 191 -10.17 14.29 0.08
C ALA A 191 -10.81 13.10 -0.65
N VAL A 192 -10.20 11.92 -0.53
CA VAL A 192 -10.68 10.68 -1.14
C VAL A 192 -12.03 10.24 -0.54
N ILE A 193 -12.18 10.26 0.79
CA ILE A 193 -13.44 9.88 1.43
C ILE A 193 -14.58 10.82 1.01
N LYS A 194 -14.33 12.13 0.95
CA LYS A 194 -15.33 13.08 0.44
C LYS A 194 -15.72 12.81 -1.01
N TRP A 195 -14.74 12.49 -1.85
CA TRP A 195 -15.03 12.08 -3.22
C TRP A 195 -15.88 10.80 -3.23
N ALA A 196 -15.54 9.78 -2.45
CA ALA A 196 -16.28 8.53 -2.40
C ALA A 196 -17.75 8.74 -2.01
N PHE A 197 -18.04 9.58 -1.00
CA PHE A 197 -19.41 9.96 -0.65
C PHE A 197 -20.16 10.80 -1.71
N SER A 198 -19.44 11.42 -2.65
CA SER A 198 -20.08 12.06 -3.81
C SER A 198 -20.44 11.07 -4.91
N GLN A 199 -19.84 9.88 -4.92
CA GLN A 199 -20.08 8.83 -5.91
C GLN A 199 -21.12 7.80 -5.44
N GLY A 200 -21.16 7.54 -4.13
CA GLY A 200 -22.06 6.57 -3.53
C GLY A 200 -22.48 6.98 -2.13
N LYS A 201 -23.29 6.14 -1.49
CA LYS A 201 -23.81 6.40 -0.15
C LYS A 201 -22.83 5.95 0.93
N ARG A 202 -22.02 4.92 0.64
CA ARG A 202 -21.23 4.16 1.62
C ARG A 202 -19.81 3.96 1.13
N VAL A 203 -18.87 3.85 2.06
CA VAL A 203 -17.45 3.59 1.77
C VAL A 203 -17.03 2.28 2.41
N LEU A 204 -16.45 1.37 1.64
CA LEU A 204 -15.73 0.20 2.18
C LEU A 204 -14.23 0.54 2.20
N PHE A 205 -13.65 0.77 3.38
CA PHE A 205 -12.27 1.21 3.53
C PHE A 205 -11.37 0.09 4.05
N PHE A 206 -10.23 -0.17 3.41
CA PHE A 206 -9.31 -1.24 3.81
C PHE A 206 -7.86 -0.92 3.44
N PRO A 207 -6.84 -1.56 4.04
CA PRO A 207 -6.95 -2.54 5.11
C PRO A 207 -6.81 -1.92 6.52
N ASP A 208 -6.53 -0.62 6.61
CA ASP A 208 -6.30 0.07 7.89
C ASP A 208 -7.59 0.67 8.45
N GLU A 209 -8.20 -0.01 9.42
CA GLU A 209 -9.44 0.44 10.06
C GLU A 209 -9.29 1.80 10.75
N HIS A 210 -8.13 2.07 11.34
CA HIS A 210 -7.91 3.29 12.11
C HIS A 210 -7.74 4.49 11.18
N LEU A 211 -7.04 4.34 10.05
CA LEU A 211 -6.97 5.40 9.04
C LEU A 211 -8.37 5.74 8.51
N GLY A 212 -9.18 4.73 8.20
CA GLY A 212 -10.56 4.92 7.75
C GLY A 212 -11.41 5.65 8.79
N ARG A 213 -11.47 5.12 10.02
CA ARG A 213 -12.29 5.66 11.12
C ARG A 213 -11.85 7.06 11.54
N ASN A 214 -10.56 7.29 11.73
CA ASN A 214 -10.04 8.61 12.09
C ASN A 214 -10.36 9.66 11.02
N THR A 215 -10.32 9.27 9.73
CA THR A 215 -10.67 10.18 8.64
C THR A 215 -12.16 10.49 8.62
N ALA A 216 -13.01 9.48 8.86
CA ALA A 216 -14.46 9.65 8.94
C ALA A 216 -14.88 10.52 10.14
N LEU A 217 -14.24 10.35 11.30
CA LEU A 217 -14.44 11.20 12.49
C LEU A 217 -14.14 12.67 12.20
N LYS A 218 -13.02 12.94 11.51
CA LYS A 218 -12.68 14.30 11.06
C LYS A 218 -13.71 14.89 10.08
N TYR A 219 -14.47 14.03 9.39
CA TYR A 219 -15.55 14.43 8.49
C TYR A 219 -16.92 14.58 9.18
N GLY A 220 -17.00 14.36 10.50
CA GLY A 220 -18.24 14.47 11.26
C GLY A 220 -19.14 13.24 11.18
N ILE A 221 -18.62 12.10 10.70
CA ILE A 221 -19.30 10.81 10.79
C ILE A 221 -19.00 10.26 12.18
N ALA A 222 -20.03 10.01 12.98
CA ALA A 222 -19.87 9.51 14.34
C ALA A 222 -19.48 8.03 14.34
N GLU A 223 -18.84 7.53 15.40
CA GLU A 223 -18.41 6.12 15.46
C GLU A 223 -19.59 5.16 15.36
N GLU A 224 -20.74 5.57 15.86
CA GLU A 224 -21.99 4.80 15.80
C GLU A 224 -22.49 4.63 14.36
N GLN A 225 -21.97 5.40 13.41
CA GLN A 225 -22.29 5.31 11.98
C GLN A 225 -21.19 4.60 11.17
N MET A 226 -20.25 3.93 11.85
CA MET A 226 -19.17 3.17 11.24
C MET A 226 -19.30 1.71 11.62
N ALA A 227 -19.47 0.83 10.63
CA ALA A 227 -19.46 -0.60 10.83
C ALA A 227 -18.02 -1.14 10.73
N VAL A 228 -17.68 -2.09 11.60
CA VAL A 228 -16.41 -2.81 11.52
C VAL A 228 -16.71 -4.26 11.18
N TRP A 229 -16.32 -4.69 9.98
CA TRP A 229 -16.53 -6.06 9.52
C TRP A 229 -15.45 -6.98 10.08
N ASN A 230 -15.82 -8.10 10.71
CA ASN A 230 -14.87 -9.03 11.29
C ASN A 230 -14.80 -10.32 10.45
N PRO A 231 -13.69 -10.59 9.72
CA PRO A 231 -13.55 -11.81 8.92
C PRO A 231 -13.69 -13.11 9.72
N LYS A 232 -13.38 -13.08 11.03
CA LYS A 232 -13.46 -14.26 11.90
C LYS A 232 -14.85 -14.50 12.47
N ASP A 233 -15.73 -13.51 12.38
CA ASP A 233 -17.12 -13.61 12.80
C ASP A 233 -18.00 -12.71 11.91
N PRO A 234 -18.16 -13.09 10.63
CA PRO A 234 -18.81 -12.24 9.64
C PRO A 234 -20.28 -11.97 9.96
N MET A 235 -20.96 -12.98 10.53
CA MET A 235 -22.37 -12.87 10.90
C MET A 235 -22.56 -11.88 12.05
N SER A 236 -21.76 -11.94 13.11
CA SER A 236 -21.90 -11.01 14.26
C SER A 236 -21.71 -9.53 13.92
N SER A 237 -21.05 -9.22 12.79
CA SER A 237 -20.63 -7.87 12.44
C SER A 237 -21.54 -7.16 11.43
N ILE A 238 -22.56 -7.87 10.89
CA ILE A 238 -23.53 -7.33 9.93
C ILE A 238 -25.00 -7.68 10.29
N ASP A 239 -25.27 -8.59 11.25
CA ASP A 239 -26.63 -9.13 11.50
C ASP A 239 -27.55 -8.33 12.45
N ALA A 240 -27.14 -7.24 13.07
CA ALA A 240 -28.10 -6.47 13.87
C ALA A 240 -28.99 -5.63 12.94
N GLU A 241 -30.31 -5.73 13.07
CA GLU A 241 -31.25 -4.74 12.52
C GLU A 241 -30.85 -3.30 12.91
N GLU A 242 -30.14 -3.17 14.04
CA GLU A 242 -29.46 -1.98 14.53
C GLU A 242 -28.26 -1.54 13.65
N ASP A 243 -27.47 -2.47 13.12
CA ASP A 243 -26.30 -2.18 12.29
C ASP A 243 -26.69 -1.84 10.85
N ARG A 244 -27.81 -2.33 10.33
CA ARG A 244 -28.36 -1.89 9.03
C ARG A 244 -28.61 -0.38 8.97
N GLN A 245 -28.92 0.25 10.12
CA GLN A 245 -29.03 1.71 10.25
C GLN A 245 -27.68 2.40 10.52
N LYS A 246 -26.67 1.68 11.03
CA LYS A 246 -25.30 2.19 11.29
C LYS A 246 -24.39 2.07 10.08
N VAL A 247 -24.71 1.21 9.11
CA VAL A 247 -23.95 0.98 7.87
C VAL A 247 -24.12 2.13 6.86
N ASP A 248 -24.52 3.31 7.31
CA ASP A 248 -24.81 4.40 6.39
C ASP A 248 -23.56 5.05 5.80
N HIS A 249 -22.35 4.88 6.38
CA HIS A 249 -21.20 5.68 5.93
C HIS A 249 -19.86 4.95 5.73
N LEU A 250 -19.36 4.16 6.68
CA LEU A 250 -18.04 3.51 6.54
C LEU A 250 -18.07 2.06 7.04
N VAL A 251 -17.61 1.13 6.20
CA VAL A 251 -17.31 -0.25 6.59
C VAL A 251 -15.80 -0.43 6.55
N VAL A 252 -15.22 -0.94 7.64
CA VAL A 252 -13.78 -1.21 7.75
C VAL A 252 -13.56 -2.65 8.20
N PRO A 253 -12.73 -3.46 7.52
CA PRO A 253 -12.33 -4.77 8.03
C PRO A 253 -11.56 -4.62 9.33
N LYS A 254 -11.87 -5.47 10.32
CA LYS A 254 -11.18 -5.50 11.61
C LYS A 254 -9.73 -5.88 11.40
N ALA A 255 -8.84 -4.92 11.56
CA ALA A 255 -7.42 -5.14 11.42
C ALA A 255 -6.82 -5.82 12.66
N PRO A 256 -5.85 -6.74 12.53
CA PRO A 256 -5.00 -7.12 13.66
C PRO A 256 -4.25 -5.89 14.20
N PRO A 257 -3.96 -5.83 15.53
CA PRO A 257 -3.37 -4.65 16.14
C PRO A 257 -2.05 -4.27 15.48
N CYS A 258 -2.00 -3.07 14.90
CA CYS A 258 -0.81 -2.46 14.34
C CYS A 258 -0.65 -1.04 14.84
N LYS A 259 0.58 -0.66 15.17
CA LYS A 259 0.90 0.62 15.82
C LYS A 259 0.97 1.82 14.86
N ALA A 260 0.67 1.63 13.57
CA ALA A 260 0.93 2.64 12.55
C ALA A 260 -0.06 3.82 12.60
N HIS A 261 -1.35 3.53 12.78
CA HIS A 261 -2.36 4.52 13.13
C HIS A 261 -3.05 4.03 14.40
N ALA A 262 -3.12 4.86 15.43
CA ALA A 262 -3.95 4.60 16.60
C ALA A 262 -5.33 5.22 16.36
N LEU A 263 -6.40 4.55 16.81
CA LEU A 263 -7.72 5.18 16.86
C LEU A 263 -7.64 6.41 17.78
N ILE A 264 -8.03 7.57 17.27
CA ILE A 264 -8.10 8.80 18.06
C ILE A 264 -9.43 8.79 18.80
N ASP A 265 -9.39 8.66 20.13
CA ASP A 265 -10.56 8.88 20.98
C ASP A 265 -10.89 10.38 20.97
N GLY A 266 -11.88 10.76 20.17
CA GLY A 266 -12.36 12.14 20.05
C GLY A 266 -12.86 12.73 21.37
N SER A 267 -13.14 11.90 22.38
CA SER A 267 -13.56 12.34 23.71
C SER A 267 -12.39 12.60 24.68
N LYS A 268 -11.16 12.13 24.39
CA LYS A 268 -10.06 12.16 25.36
C LYS A 268 -8.77 12.83 24.93
N ASP A 269 -8.47 13.00 23.64
CA ASP A 269 -7.13 13.43 23.24
C ASP A 269 -7.06 14.43 22.06
N LEU A 270 -7.54 15.64 22.33
CA LEU A 270 -7.40 16.82 21.44
C LEU A 270 -5.93 17.13 21.09
N LEU A 271 -5.00 16.85 22.00
CA LEU A 271 -3.57 17.13 21.81
C LEU A 271 -2.92 16.12 20.84
N LEU A 272 -3.28 14.84 20.93
CA LEU A 272 -2.75 13.79 20.07
C LEU A 272 -3.21 13.96 18.61
N ALA A 273 -4.48 14.38 18.42
CA ALA A 273 -5.03 14.71 17.11
C ALA A 273 -4.26 15.85 16.41
N GLN A 274 -3.87 16.88 17.15
CA GLN A 274 -3.09 18.02 16.64
C GLN A 274 -1.62 17.67 16.33
N VAL A 275 -1.01 16.75 17.10
CA VAL A 275 0.39 16.33 16.89
C VAL A 275 0.53 15.42 15.68
N LEU A 276 -0.45 14.56 15.39
CA LEU A 276 -0.44 13.69 14.21
C LEU A 276 -0.70 14.47 12.91
N ASP A 277 -1.53 15.52 12.95
CA ASP A 277 -1.77 16.42 11.81
C ASP A 277 -0.49 17.14 11.35
N LYS A 278 0.38 17.51 12.30
CA LYS A 278 1.64 18.22 12.02
C LYS A 278 2.78 17.33 11.56
N LYS A 279 2.67 15.99 11.63
CA LYS A 279 3.72 15.07 11.15
C LYS A 279 3.77 14.94 9.63
N HIS A 280 2.80 15.50 8.90
CA HIS A 280 2.75 15.46 7.44
C HIS A 280 3.11 16.80 6.76
N ASP A 281 3.36 17.86 7.53
CA ASP A 281 3.96 19.10 7.04
C ASP A 281 5.45 19.10 7.36
N PHE A 282 6.26 18.56 6.44
CA PHE A 282 7.69 18.82 6.45
C PHE A 282 8.02 20.03 5.56
N PRO A 283 8.91 20.92 6.00
CA PRO A 283 9.22 22.16 5.31
C PRO A 283 9.75 21.88 3.90
N GLN A 284 9.19 22.60 2.92
CA GLN A 284 9.74 22.66 1.56
C GLN A 284 11.20 23.13 1.65
N PRO A 285 12.14 22.51 0.91
CA PRO A 285 13.50 23.03 0.86
C PRO A 285 13.46 24.43 0.26
N THR A 286 13.84 25.42 1.06
CA THR A 286 14.14 26.77 0.60
C THR A 286 15.21 26.68 -0.48
N GLY A 287 14.86 27.09 -1.70
CA GLY A 287 15.76 27.08 -2.85
C GLY A 287 17.02 27.91 -2.60
N GLY A 288 18.15 27.36 -3.04
CA GLY A 288 19.41 28.03 -3.31
C GLY A 288 19.95 27.51 -4.63
#